data_AF-A0A063BQB8-F1
#
_entry.id   AF-A0A063BQB8-F1
#
_cell.length_a   1.000
_cell.length_b   1.000
_cell.length_c   1.000
_cell.angle_alpha   90.00
_cell.angle_beta   90.00
_cell.angle_gamma   90.00
#
_symmetry.space_group_name_H-M   'P 1'
#
loop_
_entity.id
_entity.type
_entity.pdbx_description
1 polymer ?
#
loop_
_entity_poly.entity_id
_entity_poly.type
_entity_poly.pdbx_seq_one_letter_code
_entity_poly.pdbx_strand_id
1 'polypeptide(L)' 'MPIHTCSREAQAAQYFVNATRNVDQAFRAVRGDADDEAPSVEYAMAMSRLDRALDELARAQAWFDQVVDRDLRRRN' A
#
# COMPACT_ATOMS: atom_id res chain seq x y z
N MET A 1 -30.45 7.23 27.76
CA MET A 1 -29.09 7.02 27.23
C MET A 1 -29.18 6.04 26.07
N PRO A 2 -29.17 6.45 24.78
CA PRO A 2 -29.18 5.49 23.70
C PRO A 2 -27.75 5.01 23.46
N ILE A 3 -27.58 3.69 23.49
CA ILE A 3 -26.32 3.03 23.18
C ILE A 3 -26.21 3.10 21.66
N HIS A 4 -25.37 3.99 21.13
CA HIS A 4 -25.02 3.98 19.73
C HIS A 4 -24.12 2.76 19.48
N THR A 5 -24.71 1.57 19.46
CA THR A 5 -24.05 0.39 18.91
C THR A 5 -23.95 0.63 17.43
N CYS A 6 -22.84 1.25 17.02
CA CYS A 6 -22.42 1.31 15.64
C CYS A 6 -22.35 -0.16 15.18
N SER A 7 -23.40 -0.60 14.46
CA SER A 7 -23.46 -1.95 13.93
C SER A 7 -22.20 -2.19 13.10
N ARG A 8 -21.76 -3.43 13.00
CA ARG A 8 -20.66 -3.83 12.12
C ARG A 8 -20.88 -3.30 10.69
N GLU A 9 -22.15 -3.16 10.28
CA GLU A 9 -22.56 -2.55 9.02
C GLU A 9 -22.24 -1.06 8.93
N ALA A 10 -22.47 -0.28 9.99
CA ALA A 10 -22.13 1.15 10.02
C ALA A 10 -20.61 1.37 9.98
N GLN A 11 -19.85 0.48 10.63
CA GLN A 11 -18.39 0.50 10.55
C GLN A 11 -17.91 0.13 9.13
N ALA A 12 -18.51 -0.89 8.50
CA ALA A 12 -18.20 -1.27 7.12
C ALA A 12 -18.54 -0.15 6.13
N ALA A 13 -19.68 0.53 6.30
CA ALA A 13 -20.08 1.67 5.49
C ALA A 13 -19.08 2.83 5.63
N GLN A 14 -18.64 3.13 6.86
CA GLN A 14 -17.63 4.16 7.09
C GLN A 14 -16.29 3.83 6.42
N TYR A 15 -15.85 2.58 6.52
CA TYR A 15 -14.63 2.13 5.83
C TYR A 15 -14.77 2.24 4.31
N PHE A 16 -15.91 1.87 3.75
CA PHE A 16 -16.16 1.96 2.31
C PHE A 16 -16.14 3.41 1.81
N VAL A 17 -16.78 4.34 2.53
CA VAL A 17 -16.77 5.78 2.21
C VAL A 17 -15.35 6.35 2.29
N ASN A 18 -14.59 5.99 3.32
CA ASN A 18 -13.21 6.43 3.47
C ASN A 18 -12.31 5.87 2.35
N ALA A 19 -12.50 4.60 1.98
CA ALA A 19 -11.76 3.97 0.90
C ALA A 19 -12.06 4.62 -0.45
N THR A 20 -13.33 4.86 -0.77
CA THR A 20 -13.73 5.54 -2.01
C THR A 20 -13.21 6.97 -2.08
N ARG A 21 -13.20 7.71 -0.96
CA ARG A 21 -12.59 9.05 -0.89
C ARG A 21 -11.09 9.03 -1.15
N ASN A 22 -10.35 8.09 -0.56
CA ASN A 22 -8.91 7.95 -0.79
C ASN A 22 -8.58 7.60 -2.24
N VAL A 23 -9.41 6.76 -2.86
CA VAL A 23 -9.30 6.41 -4.28
C VAL A 23 -9.54 7.65 -5.16
N ASP A 24 -10.58 8.43 -4.91
CA ASP A 24 -10.85 9.68 -5.65
C ASP A 24 -9.69 10.67 -5.52
N GLN A 25 -9.14 10.83 -4.32
CA GLN A 25 -7.96 11.67 -4.07
C GLN A 25 -6.73 11.19 -4.85
N ALA A 26 -6.45 9.88 -4.86
CA ALA A 26 -5.35 9.31 -5.61
C ALA A 26 -5.52 9.49 -7.13
N PHE A 27 -6.75 9.32 -7.66
CA PHE A 27 -7.03 9.55 -9.07
C PHE A 27 -6.86 11.02 -9.46
N ARG A 28 -7.27 11.96 -8.61
CA ARG A 28 -7.05 13.40 -8.84
C ARG A 28 -5.57 13.76 -8.84
N ALA A 29 -4.80 13.19 -7.91
CA ALA A 29 -3.34 13.38 -7.87
C ALA A 29 -2.65 12.84 -9.13
N VAL A 30 -3.08 11.68 -9.66
CA VAL A 30 -2.54 11.11 -10.91
C VAL A 30 -2.93 11.93 -12.14
N ARG A 31 -4.11 12.56 -12.15
CA ARG A 31 -4.63 13.32 -13.30
C ARG A 31 -3.96 14.70 -13.47
N GLY A 32 -3.15 15.14 -12.51
CA GLY A 32 -2.27 16.30 -12.68
C GLY A 32 -2.94 17.66 -12.53
N ASP A 33 -4.00 17.76 -11.72
CA ASP A 33 -4.64 19.05 -11.36
C ASP A 33 -4.50 19.34 -9.85
N ALA A 34 -3.38 18.89 -9.27
CA ALA A 34 -2.90 19.46 -8.02
C ALA A 34 -2.20 20.77 -8.38
N ASP A 35 -3.00 21.84 -8.43
CA ASP A 35 -2.61 23.24 -8.54
C ASP A 35 -1.86 23.73 -7.27
N ASP A 36 -1.00 22.87 -6.73
CA ASP A 36 -0.07 23.19 -5.67
C ASP A 36 1.19 22.37 -5.96
N GLU A 37 2.23 23.12 -6.27
CA GLU A 37 3.62 22.71 -6.32
C GLU A 37 3.99 21.97 -5.02
N ALA A 38 3.71 20.67 -4.96
CA ALA A 38 4.19 19.81 -3.89
C ALA A 38 5.72 19.87 -3.95
N PRO A 39 6.40 20.30 -2.86
CA PRO A 39 7.81 20.62 -2.91
C PRO A 39 8.56 19.34 -3.29
N SER A 40 9.42 19.42 -4.30
CA SER A 40 10.30 18.37 -4.85
C SER A 40 10.88 17.37 -3.83
N VAL A 41 10.99 17.77 -2.56
CA VAL A 41 11.33 16.94 -1.39
C VAL A 41 10.35 15.77 -1.16
N GLU A 42 9.03 15.96 -1.28
CA GLU A 42 8.03 14.91 -1.09
C GLU A 42 8.13 13.83 -2.16
N TYR A 43 8.39 14.24 -3.41
CA TYR A 43 8.67 13.34 -4.52
C TYR A 43 9.96 12.54 -4.29
N ALA A 44 11.04 13.21 -3.88
CA ALA A 44 12.31 12.53 -3.57
C ALA A 44 12.14 11.50 -2.43
N MET A 45 11.36 11.83 -1.38
CA MET A 45 11.05 10.88 -0.33
C MET A 45 10.19 9.70 -0.81
N ALA A 46 9.21 9.95 -1.68
CA ALA A 46 8.41 8.89 -2.29
C ALA A 46 9.28 7.95 -3.13
N MET A 47 10.22 8.49 -3.91
CA MET A 47 11.14 7.70 -4.72
C MET A 47 12.09 6.85 -3.87
N SER A 48 12.67 7.41 -2.81
CA SER A 48 13.52 6.64 -1.88
C SER A 48 12.75 5.53 -1.15
N ARG A 49 11.46 5.74 -0.84
CA ARG A 49 10.61 4.68 -0.26
C ARG A 49 10.32 3.57 -1.26
N LEU A 50 10.11 3.92 -2.53
CA LEU A 50 9.90 2.95 -3.60
C LEU A 50 11.14 2.09 -3.84
N ASP A 51 12.31 2.71 -3.96
CA ASP A 51 13.59 2.03 -4.18
C ASP A 51 13.87 1.01 -3.07
N ARG A 52 13.69 1.44 -1.81
CA ARG A 52 13.79 0.55 -0.66
C ARG A 52 12.82 -0.63 -0.71
N ALA A 53 11.57 -0.40 -1.11
CA ALA A 53 10.58 -1.47 -1.20
C ALA A 53 10.94 -2.51 -2.27
N LEU A 54 11.52 -2.06 -3.39
CA LEU A 54 12.01 -2.94 -4.45
C LEU A 54 13.22 -3.77 -3.99
N ASP A 55 14.14 -3.18 -3.24
CA ASP A 55 15.26 -3.91 -2.63
C ASP A 55 14.82 -4.96 -1.60
N GLU A 56 13.80 -4.64 -0.79
CA GLU A 56 13.21 -5.59 0.16
C GLU A 56 12.51 -6.73 -0.59
N LEU A 57 11.79 -6.44 -1.68
CA LEU A 57 11.15 -7.44 -2.53
C LEU A 57 12.18 -8.39 -3.18
N ALA A 58 13.25 -7.85 -3.78
CA ALA A 58 14.30 -8.64 -4.41
C ALA A 58 14.98 -9.59 -3.42
N ARG A 59 15.22 -9.11 -2.19
CA ARG A 59 15.75 -9.95 -1.10
C ARG A 59 14.76 -11.04 -0.71
N ALA A 60 13.48 -10.72 -0.56
CA ALA A 60 12.46 -11.72 -0.23
C ALA A 60 12.38 -12.83 -1.30
N GLN A 61 12.47 -12.47 -2.58
CA GLN A 61 12.51 -13.43 -3.69
C GLN A 61 13.74 -14.33 -3.62
N ALA A 62 14.94 -13.77 -3.44
CA ALA A 62 16.17 -14.55 -3.35
C ALA A 62 16.16 -15.53 -2.16
N TRP A 63 15.49 -15.18 -1.06
CA TRP A 63 15.30 -16.08 0.08
C TRP A 63 14.32 -17.21 -0.24
N PHE A 64 13.21 -16.88 -0.90
CA PHE A 64 12.22 -17.87 -1.34
C PHE A 64 12.87 -18.90 -2.28
N ASP A 65 13.62 -18.45 -3.29
CA ASP A 65 14.28 -19.33 -4.25
C ASP A 65 15.28 -20.28 -3.56
N GLN A 66 16.01 -19.80 -2.56
CA GLN A 66 16.91 -20.65 -1.76
C GLN A 66 16.17 -21.72 -0.96
N VAL A 67 15.03 -21.37 -0.36
CA VAL A 67 14.21 -22.33 0.41
C VAL A 67 13.63 -23.38 -0.53
N VAL A 68 13.09 -22.95 -1.67
CA VAL A 68 12.52 -23.86 -2.68
C VAL A 68 13.57 -24.79 -3.27
N ASP A 69 14.76 -24.30 -3.63
CA ASP A 69 15.85 -25.15 -4.14
C ASP A 69 16.31 -26.18 -3.10
N ARG A 70 16.41 -25.78 -1.82
CA ARG A 70 16.71 -26.73 -0.73
C ARG A 70 15.63 -27.79 -0.56
N ASP A 71 14.36 -27.41 -0.63
CA ASP A 71 13.23 -28.35 -0.55
C ASP A 71 13.19 -29.32 -1.72
N LEU A 72 13.50 -28.85 -2.94
CA LEU A 72 13.62 -29.70 -4.12
C LEU A 72 14.78 -30.70 -4.00
N ARG A 73 15.94 -30.27 -3.49
CA ARG A 73 17.09 -31.15 -3.24
C ARG A 73 16.86 -32.17 -2.13
N ARG A 74 15.98 -31.87 -1.16
CA ARG A 74 15.64 -32.80 -0.07
C ARG A 74 14.64 -33.89 -0.49
N ARG A 75 13.88 -33.65 -1.56
CA ARG A 75 12.86 -34.59 -2.08
C ARG A 75 13.40 -35.56 -3.14
N ASN A 76 14.58 -35.30 -3.70
CA ASN A 76 15.36 -36.25 -4.52
C ASN A 76 16.35 -37.02 -3.63
#